data_AF-A0A920TRL4-F1
#
_entry.id   AF-A0A920TRL4-F1
#
_cell.length_a   1.000
_cell.length_b   1.000
_cell.length_c   1.000
_cell.angle_alpha   90.00
_cell.angle_beta   90.00
_cell.angle_gamma   90.00
#
_symmetry.space_group_name_H-M   'P 1'
#
loop_
_entity.id
_entity.type
_entity.pdbx_description
1 polymer ?
#
loop_
_entity_poly.entity_id
_entity_poly.type
_entity_poly.pdbx_seq_one_letter_code
_entity_poly.pdbx_strand_id
1 'polypeptide(L)'
;MEGLIDLRVLRGSIDRLLERKAYLPYYPHQTSHWLGLDVHDPGDYSSSGNARVLEPGMVFTIEPGLYFRPEITKDIAEHLSGIAIRIEDDVLVTEDGCEILSGGLPTSASEIEELVGVSR
;
A
#
# COMPACT_ATOMS: atom_id res chain seq x y z
N MET A 1 -2.64 -7.28 -7.54
CA MET A 1 -3.09 -8.65 -7.89
C MET A 1 -2.19 -9.27 -8.94
N GLU A 2 -2.03 -8.62 -10.10
CA GLU A 2 -1.15 -9.06 -11.20
C GLU A 2 0.25 -9.44 -10.72
N GLY A 3 0.93 -8.57 -9.96
CA GLY A 3 2.25 -8.89 -9.42
C GLY A 3 2.32 -10.15 -8.56
N LEU A 4 1.27 -10.47 -7.78
CA LEU A 4 1.22 -11.72 -7.00
C LEU A 4 1.06 -12.96 -7.90
N ILE A 5 0.44 -12.82 -9.07
CA ILE A 5 0.33 -13.88 -10.07
C ILE A 5 1.67 -14.06 -10.79
N ASP A 6 2.30 -12.96 -11.20
CA ASP A 6 3.59 -12.97 -11.91
C ASP A 6 4.70 -13.58 -11.05
N LEU A 7 4.71 -13.28 -9.75
CA LEU A 7 5.59 -13.87 -8.75
C LEU A 7 5.18 -15.31 -8.35
N ARG A 8 4.13 -15.87 -8.96
CA ARG A 8 3.58 -17.22 -8.72
C ARG A 8 3.10 -17.47 -7.28
N VAL A 9 2.84 -16.41 -6.52
CA VAL A 9 2.26 -16.45 -5.17
C VAL A 9 0.79 -16.83 -5.25
N LEU A 10 0.05 -16.26 -6.21
CA LEU A 10 -1.34 -16.61 -6.51
C LEU A 10 -1.44 -17.22 -7.90
N ARG A 11 -2.48 -18.04 -8.12
CA ARG A 11 -2.75 -18.69 -9.41
C ARG A 11 -4.23 -18.66 -9.73
N GLY A 12 -4.57 -18.30 -10.97
CA GLY A 12 -5.94 -18.23 -11.46
C GLY A 12 -6.28 -16.87 -12.09
N SER A 13 -7.54 -16.69 -12.46
CA SER A 13 -8.04 -15.41 -13.01
C SER A 13 -8.15 -14.34 -11.91
N ILE A 14 -7.78 -13.10 -12.26
CA ILE A 14 -7.85 -11.93 -11.37
C ILE A 14 -9.25 -11.78 -10.73
N ASP A 15 -10.32 -11.87 -11.53
CA ASP A 15 -11.69 -11.69 -11.04
C ASP A 15 -12.03 -12.64 -9.89
N ARG A 16 -11.73 -13.93 -10.05
CA ARG A 16 -11.97 -14.94 -8.99
C ARG A 16 -11.10 -14.71 -7.76
N LEU A 17 -9.86 -14.24 -7.94
CA LEU A 17 -8.96 -13.94 -6.83
C LEU A 17 -9.43 -12.72 -6.05
N LEU A 18 -9.97 -11.70 -6.73
CA LEU A 18 -10.56 -10.51 -6.11
C LEU A 18 -11.85 -10.85 -5.37
N GLU A 19 -12.75 -11.62 -5.99
CA GLU A 19 -14.01 -12.07 -5.38
C GLU A 19 -13.74 -12.82 -4.05
N ARG A 20 -12.72 -13.68 -4.04
CA ARG A 20 -12.29 -14.42 -2.85
C ARG A 20 -11.39 -13.62 -1.90
N LYS A 21 -11.05 -12.38 -2.26
CA LYS A 21 -10.10 -11.53 -1.54
C LYS A 21 -8.78 -12.24 -1.22
N ALA A 22 -8.28 -13.03 -2.19
CA ALA A 22 -7.10 -13.88 -2.04
C ALA A 22 -5.80 -13.12 -1.72
N TYR A 23 -5.81 -11.78 -1.88
CA TYR A 23 -4.70 -10.90 -1.56
C TYR A 23 -4.58 -10.59 -0.06
N LEU A 24 -5.65 -10.72 0.73
CA LEU A 24 -5.68 -10.31 2.14
C LEU A 24 -4.58 -10.92 3.03
N PRO A 25 -4.15 -12.19 2.85
CA PRO A 25 -3.04 -12.74 3.64
C PRO A 25 -1.72 -11.95 3.47
N TYR A 26 -1.53 -11.32 2.31
CA TYR A 26 -0.34 -10.57 1.92
C TYR A 26 -0.51 -9.05 2.05
N TYR A 27 -1.74 -8.55 2.10
CA TYR A 27 -2.08 -7.14 2.29
C TYR A 27 -3.22 -7.00 3.31
N PRO A 28 -2.90 -7.04 4.63
CA PRO A 28 -3.88 -7.23 5.69
C PRO A 28 -4.49 -5.92 6.25
N HIS A 29 -4.14 -4.77 5.68
CA HIS A 29 -4.57 -3.45 6.15
C HIS A 29 -5.27 -2.64 5.05
N GLN A 30 -5.82 -1.49 5.44
CA GLN A 30 -6.38 -0.52 4.50
C GLN A 30 -5.27 0.29 3.85
N THR A 31 -5.57 0.94 2.73
CA THR A 31 -4.58 1.71 1.96
C THR A 31 -4.32 3.11 2.51
N SER A 32 -5.22 3.64 3.35
CA SER A 32 -5.20 5.04 3.74
C SER A 32 -5.86 5.25 5.10
N HIS A 33 -5.40 6.27 5.81
CA HIS A 33 -6.11 6.90 6.92
C HIS A 33 -5.98 8.43 6.85
N TRP A 34 -6.89 9.18 7.47
CA TRP A 34 -6.75 10.62 7.64
C TRP A 34 -5.50 10.95 8.44
N LEU A 35 -4.88 12.08 8.11
CA LEU A 35 -3.67 12.57 8.76
C LEU A 35 -3.83 14.05 9.10
N GLY A 36 -3.47 14.42 10.33
CA GLY A 36 -3.64 15.79 10.81
C GLY A 36 -2.89 16.02 12.11
N LEU A 37 -3.61 16.43 13.16
CA LEU A 37 -3.02 16.61 14.48
C LEU A 37 -2.69 15.26 15.13
N ASP A 38 -3.52 14.25 14.85
CA ASP A 38 -3.23 12.86 15.17
C ASP A 38 -2.74 12.11 13.92
N VAL A 39 -1.88 11.11 14.11
CA VAL A 39 -1.40 10.25 13.01
C VAL A 39 -2.59 9.56 12.34
N HIS A 40 -3.55 9.06 13.12
CA HIS A 40 -4.86 8.62 12.62
C HIS A 40 -5.90 9.68 12.99
N ASP A 41 -6.01 10.71 12.16
CA ASP A 41 -6.85 11.87 12.43
C ASP A 41 -8.35 11.49 12.39
N PRO A 42 -9.20 12.16 13.20
CA PRO A 42 -10.63 11.87 13.20
C PRO A 42 -11.29 12.35 11.91
N GLY A 43 -12.28 11.59 11.45
CA GLY A 43 -13.09 11.98 10.30
C GLY A 43 -13.93 10.82 9.81
N ASP A 44 -15.19 11.10 9.45
CA ASP A 44 -16.06 10.06 8.90
C ASP A 44 -15.52 9.60 7.53
N TYR A 45 -15.22 8.31 7.40
CA TYR A 45 -14.81 7.69 6.13
C TYR A 45 -16.00 7.38 5.20
N SER A 46 -17.21 7.48 5.73
CA SER A 46 -18.44 7.26 4.98
C SER A 46 -19.50 8.27 5.39
N SER A 47 -20.29 8.76 4.44
CA SER A 47 -21.45 9.60 4.69
C SER A 47 -22.69 8.93 4.10
N SER A 48 -23.72 8.76 4.94
CA SER A 48 -25.01 8.14 4.54
C SER A 48 -24.87 6.78 3.84
N GLY A 49 -23.92 5.95 4.27
CA GLY A 49 -23.68 4.61 3.72
C GLY A 49 -22.82 4.56 2.46
N ASN A 50 -22.38 5.70 1.94
CA ASN A 50 -21.44 5.78 0.82
C ASN A 50 -20.05 6.17 1.32
N ALA A 51 -19.01 5.76 0.59
CA ALA A 51 -17.66 6.26 0.82
C ALA A 51 -17.65 7.78 0.73
N ARG A 52 -16.88 8.42 1.63
CA ARG A 52 -16.72 9.88 1.61
C ARG A 52 -16.05 10.31 0.31
N VAL A 53 -16.60 11.35 -0.32
CA VAL A 53 -15.97 12.01 -1.47
C VAL A 53 -14.79 12.83 -0.96
N LEU A 54 -13.64 12.71 -1.63
CA LEU A 54 -12.47 13.52 -1.33
C LEU A 54 -12.70 14.96 -1.80
N GLU A 55 -12.40 15.92 -0.93
CA GLU A 55 -12.55 17.35 -1.19
C GLU A 55 -11.22 18.08 -0.91
N PRO A 56 -10.94 19.21 -1.60
CA PRO A 56 -9.73 19.98 -1.37
C PRO A 56 -9.52 20.34 0.10
N GLY A 57 -8.29 20.22 0.59
CA GLY A 57 -7.93 20.45 1.99
C GLY A 57 -7.92 19.21 2.87
N MET A 58 -8.45 18.06 2.42
CA MET A 58 -8.29 16.78 3.12
C MET A 58 -6.87 16.26 2.98
N VAL A 59 -6.33 15.70 4.07
CA VAL A 59 -4.99 15.08 4.11
C VAL A 59 -5.11 13.64 4.60
N PHE A 60 -4.47 12.71 3.89
CA PHE A 60 -4.47 11.29 4.23
C PHE A 60 -3.22 10.58 3.67
N THR A 61 -2.97 9.37 4.14
CA THR A 61 -1.84 8.53 3.69
C THR A 61 -2.20 7.68 2.48
N ILE A 62 -1.22 7.36 1.63
CA ILE A 62 -1.30 6.29 0.64
C ILE A 62 -0.20 5.29 0.95
N GLU A 63 -0.56 4.15 1.57
CA GLU A 63 0.37 3.20 2.17
C GLU A 63 0.20 1.74 1.68
N PRO A 64 0.34 1.44 0.38
CA PRO A 64 0.33 0.06 -0.09
C PRO A 64 1.50 -0.76 0.51
N GLY A 65 1.23 -2.01 0.87
CA GLY A 65 2.22 -2.91 1.42
C GLY A 65 2.03 -4.37 1.01
N LEU A 66 3.10 -5.15 1.07
CA LEU A 66 3.07 -6.59 0.88
C LEU A 66 3.90 -7.27 1.97
N TYR A 67 3.32 -8.29 2.60
CA TYR A 67 3.89 -9.00 3.74
C TYR A 67 3.89 -10.51 3.49
N PHE A 68 5.06 -11.06 3.23
CA PHE A 68 5.26 -12.48 2.91
C PHE A 68 5.67 -13.26 4.16
N ARG A 69 4.71 -13.42 5.09
CA ARG A 69 4.98 -14.14 6.35
C ARG A 69 5.40 -15.60 6.09
N PRO A 70 6.33 -16.17 6.87
CA PRO A 70 6.79 -17.54 6.67
C PRO A 70 5.67 -18.57 6.65
N GLU A 71 4.64 -18.39 7.48
CA GLU A 71 3.54 -19.36 7.63
C GLU A 71 2.65 -19.44 6.38
N ILE A 72 2.51 -18.34 5.64
CA ILE A 72 1.64 -18.26 4.44
C ILE A 72 2.40 -18.49 3.13
N THR A 73 3.74 -18.48 3.17
CA THR A 73 4.61 -18.65 2.00
C THR A 73 5.21 -20.03 1.90
N LYS A 74 5.16 -20.83 2.98
CA LYS A 74 5.60 -22.22 3.00
C LYS A 74 5.03 -23.01 1.82
N ASP A 75 5.86 -23.77 1.12
CA ASP A 75 5.52 -24.59 -0.05
C ASP A 75 4.94 -23.82 -1.28
N ILE A 76 4.80 -22.49 -1.21
CA ILE A 76 4.19 -21.65 -2.26
C ILE A 76 5.20 -20.65 -2.84
N ALA A 77 5.83 -19.86 -1.97
CA ALA A 77 6.68 -18.72 -2.32
C ALA A 77 7.82 -18.53 -1.31
N GLU A 78 8.55 -19.60 -0.99
CA GLU A 78 9.60 -19.59 0.05
C GLU A 78 10.72 -18.56 -0.20
N HIS A 79 11.01 -18.26 -1.47
CA HIS A 79 11.99 -17.23 -1.85
C HIS A 79 11.59 -15.80 -1.44
N LEU A 80 10.32 -15.57 -1.11
CA LEU A 80 9.82 -14.29 -0.58
C LEU A 80 9.60 -14.35 0.94
N SER A 81 9.80 -15.50 1.59
CA SER A 81 9.52 -15.68 3.01
C SER A 81 10.30 -14.68 3.87
N GLY A 82 9.59 -13.96 4.73
CA GLY A 82 10.16 -12.94 5.62
C GLY A 82 10.32 -11.55 4.99
N ILE A 83 10.02 -11.38 3.70
CA ILE A 83 10.04 -10.07 3.04
C ILE A 83 8.76 -9.30 3.38
N ALA A 84 8.92 -8.05 3.80
CA ALA A 84 7.83 -7.12 4.00
C ALA A 84 8.24 -5.75 3.46
N ILE A 85 7.39 -5.14 2.64
CA ILE A 85 7.63 -3.83 2.03
C ILE A 85 6.35 -3.02 2.16
N ARG A 86 6.48 -1.77 2.63
CA ARG A 86 5.44 -0.74 2.57
C ARG A 86 6.10 0.55 2.13
N ILE A 87 5.50 1.23 1.16
CA ILE A 87 5.89 2.56 0.72
C ILE A 87 4.69 3.44 1.01
N GLU A 88 4.91 4.55 1.70
CA GLU A 88 3.86 5.38 2.25
C GLU A 88 4.15 6.85 1.99
N ASP A 89 3.16 7.53 1.44
CA ASP A 89 3.21 8.97 1.18
C ASP A 89 2.03 9.70 1.83
N ASP A 90 2.29 10.94 2.26
CA ASP A 90 1.29 11.87 2.78
C ASP A 90 0.75 12.73 1.63
N VAL A 91 -0.57 12.78 1.48
CA VAL A 91 -1.22 13.42 0.33
C VAL A 91 -2.24 14.45 0.76
N LEU A 92 -2.14 15.65 0.19
CA LEU A 92 -3.13 16.73 0.31
C LEU A 92 -4.00 16.76 -0.96
N VAL A 93 -5.32 16.72 -0.79
CA VAL A 93 -6.25 16.93 -1.91
C VAL A 93 -6.28 18.41 -2.29
N THR A 94 -6.19 18.70 -3.59
CA THR A 94 -6.26 20.04 -4.17
C THR A 94 -7.47 20.16 -5.10
N GLU A 95 -7.79 21.37 -5.58
CA GLU A 95 -8.94 21.60 -6.48
C GLU A 95 -8.88 20.75 -7.75
N ASP A 96 -7.68 20.52 -8.29
CA ASP A 96 -7.45 19.83 -9.57
C ASP A 96 -6.75 18.47 -9.42
N GLY A 97 -6.58 17.96 -8.19
CA GLY A 97 -5.91 16.69 -7.95
C GLY A 97 -5.37 16.54 -6.53
N CYS A 98 -4.06 16.31 -6.40
CA CYS A 98 -3.41 16.20 -5.11
C CYS A 98 -1.95 16.65 -5.13
N GLU A 99 -1.42 17.01 -3.96
CA GLU A 99 -0.02 17.29 -3.70
C GLU A 99 0.56 16.17 -2.81
N ILE A 100 1.75 15.67 -3.15
CA ILE A 100 2.47 14.66 -2.35
C ILE A 100 3.42 15.42 -1.41
N LEU A 101 3.10 15.47 -0.13
CA LEU A 101 3.83 16.25 0.88
C LEU A 101 5.18 15.59 1.25
N SER A 102 5.27 14.27 1.12
CA SER A 102 6.47 13.45 1.39
C SER A 102 7.33 13.18 0.14
N GLY A 103 6.98 13.76 -1.02
CA GLY A 103 7.59 13.44 -2.32
C GLY A 103 9.07 13.82 -2.47
N GLY A 104 9.68 14.44 -1.45
CA GLY A 104 11.12 14.68 -1.38
C GLY A 104 11.95 13.44 -1.01
N LEU A 105 11.31 12.34 -0.61
CA LEU A 105 11.97 11.09 -0.25
C LEU A 105 12.05 10.13 -1.45
N PRO A 106 13.20 9.47 -1.70
CA PRO A 106 13.30 8.49 -2.76
C PRO A 106 12.51 7.22 -2.41
N THR A 107 11.74 6.72 -3.37
CA THR A 107 10.96 5.48 -3.22
C THR A 107 11.34 4.41 -4.22
N SER A 108 12.08 4.75 -5.28
CA SER A 108 12.61 3.75 -6.20
C SER A 108 13.81 3.03 -5.59
N ALA A 109 13.94 1.74 -5.90
CA ALA A 109 15.06 0.93 -5.40
C ALA A 109 16.43 1.52 -5.83
N SER A 110 16.54 2.02 -7.06
CA SER A 110 17.78 2.62 -7.57
C SER A 110 18.17 3.90 -6.83
N GLU A 111 17.22 4.80 -6.56
CA GLU A 111 17.53 6.04 -5.83
C GLU A 111 17.91 5.74 -4.38
N ILE A 112 17.27 4.74 -3.75
CA ILE A 112 17.64 4.29 -2.41
C ILE A 112 19.05 3.70 -2.43
N GLU A 113 19.37 2.81 -3.37
CA GLU A 113 20.71 2.22 -3.52
C GLU A 113 21.80 3.27 -3.76
N GLU A 114 21.51 4.31 -4.55
CA GLU A 114 22.41 5.45 -4.76
C GLU A 114 22.60 6.28 -3.49
N LEU A 115 21.53 6.50 -2.71
CA LEU A 115 21.57 7.29 -1.48
C LEU A 115 22.35 6.59 -0.36
N VAL A 116 22.09 5.30 -0.13
CA VAL A 116 22.69 4.55 0.99
C VAL A 116 24.01 3.86 0.61
N GLY A 117 24.26 3.69 -0.68
CA GLY A 117 25.37 2.92 -1.23
C GLY A 117 25.10 1.41 -1.21
N VAL A 118 25.68 0.71 -2.18
CA VAL A 118 25.65 -0.76 -2.22
C VAL A 118 26.77 -1.33 -1.36
N SER A 119 26.40 -2.11 -0.34
CA SER A 119 27.36 -2.94 0.38
C SER A 119 27.95 -3.97 -0.59
N ARG A 120 29.28 -3.93 -0.77
CA ARG A 120 30.06 -4.89 -1.55
C ARG A 120 30.45 -6.10 -0.73
#